data_AF-A0A524FWK5-F1
#
_entry.id   AF-A0A524FWK5-F1
#
_cell.length_a   1.000
_cell.length_b   1.000
_cell.length_c   1.000
_cell.angle_alpha   90.00
_cell.angle_beta   90.00
_cell.angle_gamma   90.00
#
_symmetry.space_group_name_H-M   'P 1'
#
loop_
_entity.id
_entity.type
_entity.pdbx_description
1 polymer ?
#
loop_
_entity_poly.entity_id
_entity_poly.type
_entity_poly.pdbx_seq_one_letter_code
_entity_poly.pdbx_strand_id
1 'polypeptide(L)'
;MSLQMIKKWKERKKKAPLHLSFVFGFITIAIIILTIGLAEAAITGYYKEIYRFSLPLAYTMVVIANVFLYLFASNITDKWKAAFIPILIIGIVLIIILFLPWNWWGVPPEDYAGKLNIRLYTNIAFITFSYLIYITIAIICYRTKKTTEDKIAKAGLTLLFCSMISLIMYFLMILFDNIMIVLYGHPGYSEFIYIAWIFAIIFYILAYFSLVMPDWLVKRIKKE
;
A
#
# COMPACT_ATOMS: atom_id res chain seq x y z
N MET A 1 -9.77 -11.43 -3.12
CA MET A 1 -9.31 -11.42 -1.70
C MET A 1 -10.32 -10.78 -0.75
N SER A 2 -10.79 -9.55 -0.99
CA SER A 2 -11.76 -8.86 -0.11
C SER A 2 -13.05 -9.66 0.15
N LEU A 3 -13.69 -10.18 -0.90
CA LEU A 3 -14.92 -11.01 -0.76
C LEU A 3 -14.72 -12.25 0.14
N GLN A 4 -13.56 -12.91 0.03
CA GLN A 4 -13.23 -14.07 0.88
C GLN A 4 -13.03 -13.65 2.34
N MET A 5 -12.45 -12.47 2.59
CA MET A 5 -12.32 -11.94 3.95
C MET A 5 -13.67 -11.54 4.56
N ILE A 6 -14.61 -11.00 3.76
CA ILE A 6 -15.98 -10.74 4.19
C ILE A 6 -16.69 -12.06 4.55
N LYS A 7 -16.52 -13.10 3.73
CA LYS A 7 -17.07 -14.43 4.03
C LYS A 7 -16.53 -14.95 5.37
N LYS A 8 -15.21 -14.93 5.57
CA LYS A 8 -14.56 -15.33 6.83
C LYS A 8 -15.01 -14.48 8.03
N TRP A 9 -15.27 -13.19 7.83
CA TRP A 9 -15.83 -12.33 8.87
C TRP A 9 -17.24 -12.77 9.26
N LYS A 10 -18.13 -13.01 8.28
CA LYS A 10 -19.50 -13.48 8.54
C LYS A 10 -19.52 -14.81 9.29
N GLU A 11 -18.60 -15.72 8.94
CA GLU A 11 -18.46 -17.03 9.59
C GLU A 11 -17.92 -16.92 11.03
N ARG A 12 -16.84 -16.14 11.23
CA ARG A 12 -16.09 -16.12 12.50
C ARG A 12 -16.51 -15.00 13.45
N LYS A 13 -17.27 -14.02 12.98
CA LYS A 13 -17.64 -12.77 13.68
C LYS A 13 -16.46 -12.02 14.32
N LYS A 14 -15.25 -12.17 13.77
CA LYS A 14 -14.03 -11.46 14.25
C LYS A 14 -13.75 -10.22 13.41
N LYS A 15 -13.41 -9.09 14.04
CA LYS A 15 -13.16 -7.81 13.35
C LYS A 15 -11.95 -7.82 12.42
N ALA A 16 -10.93 -8.63 12.70
CA ALA A 16 -9.67 -8.65 11.94
C ALA A 16 -9.85 -8.96 10.43
N PRO A 17 -10.57 -10.03 10.02
CA PRO A 17 -10.90 -10.26 8.61
C PRO A 17 -11.64 -9.09 7.94
N LEU A 18 -12.52 -8.39 8.66
CA LEU A 18 -13.24 -7.23 8.12
C LEU A 18 -12.29 -6.08 7.79
N HIS A 19 -11.37 -5.74 8.71
CA HIS A 19 -10.36 -4.71 8.45
C HIS A 19 -9.49 -5.06 7.24
N LEU A 20 -9.03 -6.31 7.11
CA LEU A 20 -8.29 -6.75 5.93
C LEU A 20 -9.10 -6.65 4.64
N SER A 21 -10.41 -6.95 4.68
CA SER A 21 -11.27 -6.74 3.51
C SER A 21 -11.25 -5.29 3.05
N PHE A 22 -11.32 -4.34 3.98
CA PHE A 22 -11.21 -2.92 3.66
C PHE A 22 -9.84 -2.58 3.08
N VAL A 23 -8.74 -3.05 3.69
CA VAL A 23 -7.37 -2.85 3.17
C VAL A 23 -7.29 -3.24 1.69
N PHE A 24 -7.69 -4.47 1.34
CA PHE A 24 -7.61 -4.92 -0.05
C PHE A 24 -8.65 -4.27 -0.95
N GLY A 25 -9.82 -3.89 -0.43
CA GLY A 25 -10.79 -3.09 -1.16
C GLY A 25 -10.19 -1.76 -1.61
N PHE A 26 -9.61 -1.01 -0.66
CA PHE A 26 -8.96 0.27 -0.96
C PHE A 26 -7.74 0.14 -1.86
N ILE A 27 -6.88 -0.88 -1.66
CA ILE A 27 -5.76 -1.14 -2.58
C ILE A 27 -6.26 -1.47 -4.00
N THR A 28 -7.34 -2.25 -4.13
CA THR A 28 -7.92 -2.57 -5.45
C THR A 28 -8.45 -1.31 -6.13
N ILE A 29 -9.16 -0.45 -5.38
CA ILE A 29 -9.64 0.83 -5.88
C ILE A 29 -8.45 1.72 -6.30
N ALA A 30 -7.37 1.77 -5.50
CA ALA A 30 -6.17 2.51 -5.85
C ALA A 30 -5.58 2.05 -7.20
N ILE A 31 -5.47 0.74 -7.42
CA ILE A 31 -4.96 0.17 -8.68
C ILE A 31 -5.88 0.53 -9.85
N ILE A 32 -7.21 0.45 -9.67
CA ILE A 32 -8.17 0.83 -10.71
C ILE A 32 -8.01 2.31 -11.08
N ILE A 33 -7.93 3.19 -10.09
CA ILE A 33 -7.75 4.63 -10.30
C ILE A 33 -6.44 4.92 -11.05
N LEU A 34 -5.33 4.31 -10.64
CA LEU A 34 -4.05 4.43 -11.34
C LEU A 34 -4.13 3.92 -12.77
N THR A 35 -4.80 2.79 -12.99
CA THR A 35 -4.97 2.20 -14.33
C THR A 35 -5.76 3.14 -15.24
N ILE A 36 -6.82 3.77 -14.73
CA ILE A 36 -7.60 4.76 -15.49
C ILE A 36 -6.74 5.98 -15.85
N GLY A 37 -5.95 6.51 -14.90
CA GLY A 37 -5.04 7.61 -15.17
C GLY A 37 -3.95 7.26 -16.19
N LEU A 38 -3.33 6.09 -16.05
CA LEU A 38 -2.32 5.59 -17.00
C LEU A 38 -2.92 5.32 -18.39
N ALA A 39 -4.17 4.86 -18.46
CA ALA A 39 -4.87 4.66 -19.73
C ALA A 39 -5.11 6.00 -20.46
N GLU A 40 -5.46 7.08 -19.76
CA GLU A 40 -5.54 8.41 -20.37
C GLU A 40 -4.18 8.82 -20.95
N ALA A 41 -3.10 8.66 -20.18
CA ALA A 41 -1.76 8.99 -20.63
C ALA A 41 -1.35 8.18 -21.88
N ALA A 42 -1.70 6.88 -21.93
CA ALA A 42 -1.43 6.01 -23.06
C ALA A 42 -2.27 6.37 -24.30
N ILE A 43 -3.54 6.73 -24.14
CA ILE A 43 -4.46 7.06 -25.24
C ILE A 43 -4.14 8.45 -25.82
N THR A 44 -3.89 9.42 -24.95
CA THR A 44 -3.73 10.83 -25.35
C THR A 44 -2.28 11.22 -25.63
N GLY A 45 -1.31 10.42 -25.16
CA GLY A 45 0.11 10.75 -25.21
C GLY A 45 0.57 11.78 -24.18
N TYR A 46 -0.34 12.26 -23.31
CA TYR A 46 -0.06 13.31 -22.33
C TYR A 46 -0.62 12.99 -20.94
N TYR A 47 0.05 13.45 -19.90
CA TYR A 47 -0.39 13.33 -18.50
C TYR A 47 -1.38 14.44 -18.12
N LYS A 48 -2.62 14.31 -18.62
CA LYS A 48 -3.70 15.31 -18.54
C LYS A 48 -4.49 15.25 -17.22
N GLU A 49 -5.69 15.81 -17.19
CA GLU A 49 -6.50 16.02 -15.99
C GLU A 49 -6.81 14.71 -15.25
N ILE A 50 -7.22 13.64 -15.94
CA ILE A 50 -7.58 12.39 -15.26
C ILE A 50 -6.34 11.80 -14.58
N TYR A 51 -5.20 11.80 -15.26
CA TYR A 51 -3.94 11.37 -14.69
C TYR A 51 -3.53 12.23 -13.48
N ARG A 52 -3.62 13.57 -13.59
CA ARG A 52 -3.31 14.52 -12.50
C ARG A 52 -4.10 14.23 -11.22
N PHE A 53 -5.37 13.84 -11.34
CA PHE A 53 -6.20 13.49 -10.18
C PHE A 53 -6.06 12.02 -9.75
N SER A 54 -5.69 11.13 -10.67
CA SER A 54 -5.57 9.69 -10.37
C SER A 54 -4.50 9.39 -9.31
N LEU A 55 -3.34 10.03 -9.37
CA LEU A 55 -2.24 9.83 -8.42
C LEU A 55 -2.62 10.21 -6.97
N PRO A 56 -3.09 11.44 -6.67
CA PRO A 56 -3.47 11.79 -5.30
C PRO A 56 -4.67 10.99 -4.80
N LEU A 57 -5.61 10.60 -5.68
CA LEU A 57 -6.71 9.72 -5.32
C LEU A 57 -6.22 8.31 -4.95
N ALA A 58 -5.32 7.74 -5.73
CA ALA A 58 -4.75 6.42 -5.44
C ALA A 58 -3.95 6.43 -4.13
N TYR A 59 -3.12 7.46 -3.90
CA TYR A 59 -2.41 7.63 -2.64
C TYR A 59 -3.35 7.82 -1.45
N THR A 60 -4.47 8.52 -1.64
CA THR A 60 -5.53 8.62 -0.62
C THR A 60 -6.11 7.26 -0.25
N MET A 61 -6.40 6.41 -1.25
CA MET A 61 -6.86 5.05 -1.00
C MET A 61 -5.82 4.23 -0.21
N VAL A 62 -4.53 4.39 -0.50
CA VAL A 62 -3.45 3.75 0.27
C VAL A 62 -3.38 4.29 1.71
N VAL A 63 -3.53 5.59 1.93
CA VAL A 63 -3.58 6.17 3.29
C VAL A 63 -4.74 5.55 4.09
N ILE A 64 -5.93 5.45 3.50
CA ILE A 64 -7.08 4.83 4.15
C ILE A 64 -6.81 3.33 4.40
N ALA A 65 -6.22 2.62 3.44
CA ALA A 65 -5.81 1.24 3.61
C ALA A 65 -4.84 1.07 4.79
N ASN A 66 -3.87 1.99 4.95
CA ASN A 66 -2.92 1.97 6.07
C ASN A 66 -3.60 2.16 7.42
N VAL A 67 -4.63 3.00 7.52
CA VAL A 67 -5.44 3.15 8.75
C VAL A 67 -6.15 1.84 9.11
N PHE A 68 -6.77 1.17 8.14
CA PHE A 68 -7.41 -0.13 8.40
C PHE A 68 -6.40 -1.24 8.69
N LEU A 69 -5.23 -1.18 8.06
CA LEU A 69 -4.15 -2.12 8.29
C LEU A 69 -3.56 -1.96 9.70
N TYR A 70 -3.47 -0.72 10.19
CA TYR A 70 -3.15 -0.42 11.58
C TYR A 70 -4.21 -0.96 12.54
N LEU A 71 -5.49 -0.72 12.27
CA LEU A 71 -6.59 -1.27 13.07
C LEU A 71 -6.54 -2.80 13.12
N PHE A 72 -6.24 -3.46 12.00
CA PHE A 72 -6.01 -4.90 11.96
C PHE A 72 -4.89 -5.32 12.93
N ALA A 73 -3.72 -4.68 12.86
CA ALA A 73 -2.57 -4.98 13.72
C ALA A 73 -2.87 -4.75 15.21
N SER A 74 -3.55 -3.64 15.54
CA SER A 74 -3.96 -3.30 16.90
C SER A 74 -4.96 -4.31 17.47
N ASN A 75 -5.91 -4.80 16.65
CA ASN A 75 -6.88 -5.81 17.11
C ASN A 75 -6.26 -7.18 17.34
N ILE A 76 -5.21 -7.56 16.61
CA ILE A 76 -4.53 -8.85 16.81
C ILE A 76 -3.63 -8.81 18.05
N THR A 77 -2.95 -7.69 18.28
CA THR A 77 -1.98 -7.56 19.36
C THR A 77 -2.57 -7.03 20.67
N ASP A 78 -3.81 -6.55 20.63
CA ASP A 78 -4.50 -5.80 21.69
C ASP A 78 -3.68 -4.61 22.23
N LYS A 79 -2.75 -4.10 21.42
CA LYS A 79 -1.83 -3.00 21.74
C LYS A 79 -2.09 -1.80 20.83
N TRP A 80 -1.54 -0.65 21.22
CA TRP A 80 -1.49 0.56 20.38
C TRP A 80 -2.82 1.26 20.11
N LYS A 81 -3.92 0.89 20.78
CA LYS A 81 -5.22 1.56 20.59
C LYS A 81 -5.14 3.09 20.78
N ALA A 82 -4.28 3.56 21.68
CA ALA A 82 -4.05 4.99 21.94
C ALA A 82 -3.46 5.77 20.75
N ALA A 83 -2.65 5.13 19.90
CA ALA A 83 -2.03 5.80 18.74
C ALA A 83 -2.96 5.87 17.50
N PHE A 84 -4.20 5.39 17.61
CA PHE A 84 -5.19 5.47 16.52
C PHE A 84 -5.52 6.91 16.11
N ILE A 85 -5.81 7.78 17.07
CA ILE A 85 -6.17 9.18 16.79
C ILE A 85 -5.01 9.92 16.10
N PRO A 86 -3.76 9.86 16.59
CA PRO A 86 -2.61 10.43 15.88
C PRO A 86 -2.45 9.92 14.46
N ILE A 87 -2.57 8.61 14.23
CA ILE A 87 -2.45 8.01 12.88
C ILE A 87 -3.55 8.52 11.95
N LEU A 88 -4.78 8.64 12.45
CA LEU A 88 -5.89 9.18 11.67
C LEU A 88 -5.63 10.64 11.30
N ILE A 89 -5.21 11.48 12.25
CA ILE A 89 -4.90 12.90 12.00
C ILE A 89 -3.79 13.03 10.95
N ILE A 90 -2.68 12.29 11.09
CA ILE A 90 -1.59 12.28 10.10
C ILE A 90 -2.12 11.84 8.73
N GLY A 91 -2.99 10.83 8.70
CA GLY A 91 -3.65 10.37 7.48
C GLY A 91 -4.47 11.47 6.79
N ILE A 92 -5.32 12.21 7.51
CA ILE A 92 -6.14 13.26 6.87
C ILE A 92 -5.26 14.43 6.41
N VAL A 93 -4.22 14.79 7.18
CA VAL A 93 -3.26 15.83 6.79
C VAL A 93 -2.54 15.44 5.50
N LEU A 94 -2.09 14.19 5.40
CA LEU A 94 -1.47 13.68 4.17
C LEU A 94 -2.44 13.73 2.98
N ILE A 95 -3.70 13.33 3.17
CA ILE A 95 -4.72 13.43 2.11
C ILE A 95 -4.86 14.87 1.63
N ILE A 96 -4.99 15.84 2.54
CA ILE A 96 -5.08 17.26 2.16
C ILE A 96 -3.84 17.70 1.37
N ILE A 97 -2.64 17.35 1.86
CA ILE A 97 -1.38 17.71 1.22
C ILE A 97 -1.27 17.10 -0.19
N LEU A 98 -1.75 15.87 -0.39
CA LEU A 98 -1.71 15.18 -1.69
C LEU A 98 -2.48 15.92 -2.80
N PHE A 99 -3.59 16.58 -2.44
CA PHE A 99 -4.41 17.35 -3.38
C PHE A 99 -3.93 18.78 -3.61
N LEU A 100 -2.90 19.23 -2.89
CA LEU A 100 -2.38 20.57 -3.10
C LEU A 100 -1.78 20.71 -4.51
N PRO A 101 -2.02 21.85 -5.19
CA PRO A 101 -1.60 22.06 -6.59
C PRO A 101 -0.07 22.03 -6.78
N TRP A 102 0.70 22.22 -5.70
CA TRP A 102 2.17 22.21 -5.70
C TRP A 102 2.81 20.81 -5.83
N ASN A 103 2.03 19.72 -5.90
CA ASN A 103 2.57 18.37 -6.09
C ASN A 103 2.90 18.02 -7.55
N TRP A 104 2.46 18.81 -8.53
CA TRP A 104 2.85 18.68 -9.94
C TRP A 104 2.71 17.24 -10.47
N TRP A 105 1.49 16.72 -10.35
CA TRP A 105 1.19 15.33 -10.73
C TRP A 105 1.13 15.10 -12.25
N GLY A 106 1.18 16.14 -13.12
CA GLY A 106 1.09 16.00 -14.58
C GLY A 106 1.65 17.19 -15.37
N VAL A 107 1.39 17.23 -16.68
CA VAL A 107 1.90 18.23 -17.66
C VAL A 107 0.79 19.21 -18.06
N PRO A 108 1.07 20.44 -18.55
CA PRO A 108 2.35 20.99 -18.99
C PRO A 108 3.27 21.47 -17.83
N PRO A 109 4.61 21.25 -17.91
CA PRO A 109 5.57 21.83 -16.95
C PRO A 109 5.50 23.37 -16.85
N GLU A 110 5.04 24.03 -17.91
CA GLU A 110 4.85 25.47 -18.01
C GLU A 110 3.84 25.99 -16.99
N ASP A 111 2.82 25.18 -16.62
CA ASP A 111 1.85 25.52 -15.56
C ASP A 111 2.54 25.70 -14.19
N TYR A 112 3.74 25.15 -14.06
CA TYR A 112 4.46 24.96 -12.80
C TYR A 112 5.81 25.68 -12.76
N ALA A 113 6.29 26.19 -13.89
CA ALA A 113 7.57 26.90 -13.99
C ALA A 113 7.66 28.04 -12.95
N GLY A 114 8.75 28.05 -12.17
CA GLY A 114 9.00 29.05 -11.12
C GLY A 114 8.16 28.90 -9.85
N LYS A 115 7.28 27.89 -9.75
CA LYS A 115 6.49 27.61 -8.54
C LYS A 115 7.22 26.64 -7.60
N LEU A 116 6.80 26.58 -6.35
CA LEU A 116 7.26 25.57 -5.40
C LEU A 116 6.78 24.19 -5.83
N ASN A 117 7.70 23.22 -5.90
CA ASN A 117 7.39 21.80 -6.08
C ASN A 117 7.53 21.07 -4.74
N ILE A 118 6.41 20.65 -4.16
CA ILE A 118 6.39 19.91 -2.89
C ILE A 118 6.33 18.39 -3.09
N ARG A 119 6.31 17.91 -4.34
CA ARG A 119 6.07 16.50 -4.68
C ARG A 119 6.98 15.55 -3.92
N LEU A 120 8.28 15.84 -3.90
CA LEU A 120 9.27 14.97 -3.25
C LEU A 120 9.01 14.88 -1.74
N TYR A 121 8.76 16.02 -1.07
CA TYR A 121 8.47 16.05 0.37
C TYR A 121 7.15 15.35 0.71
N THR A 122 6.10 15.56 -0.08
CA THR A 122 4.83 14.86 0.08
C THR A 122 5.00 13.35 -0.09
N ASN A 123 5.77 12.90 -1.08
CA ASN A 123 6.05 11.48 -1.27
C ASN A 123 6.86 10.89 -0.11
N ILE A 124 7.90 11.58 0.38
CA ILE A 124 8.66 11.15 1.55
C ILE A 124 7.76 11.03 2.78
N ALA A 125 6.90 12.02 3.04
CA ALA A 125 5.98 12.00 4.18
C ALA A 125 4.98 10.83 4.08
N PHE A 126 4.38 10.62 2.90
CA PHE A 126 3.45 9.53 2.64
C PHE A 126 4.12 8.14 2.77
N ILE A 127 5.32 7.97 2.23
CA ILE A 127 6.08 6.72 2.31
C ILE A 127 6.50 6.45 3.76
N THR A 128 6.96 7.47 4.49
CA THR A 128 7.32 7.35 5.90
C THR A 128 6.13 6.90 6.74
N PHE A 129 4.96 7.52 6.53
CA PHE A 129 3.71 7.10 7.18
C PHE A 129 3.38 5.64 6.88
N SER A 130 3.48 5.23 5.62
CA SER A 130 3.21 3.86 5.19
C SER A 130 4.21 2.86 5.80
N TYR A 131 5.50 3.20 5.84
CA TYR A 131 6.56 2.38 6.42
C TYR A 131 6.35 2.13 7.91
N LEU A 132 5.95 3.15 8.67
CA LEU A 132 5.65 2.98 10.10
C LEU A 132 4.62 1.87 10.31
N ILE A 133 3.58 1.81 9.48
CA ILE A 133 2.56 0.75 9.55
C ILE A 133 3.11 -0.60 9.11
N TYR A 134 3.79 -0.67 7.96
CA TYR A 134 4.27 -1.94 7.40
C TYR A 134 5.37 -2.58 8.24
N ILE A 135 6.31 -1.78 8.74
CA ILE A 135 7.37 -2.24 9.65
C ILE A 135 6.75 -2.76 10.94
N THR A 136 5.76 -2.06 11.50
CA THR A 136 5.06 -2.51 12.71
C THR A 136 4.46 -3.90 12.51
N ILE A 137 3.79 -4.13 11.38
CA ILE A 137 3.16 -5.42 11.06
C ILE A 137 4.21 -6.50 10.78
N ALA A 138 5.26 -6.17 10.05
CA ALA A 138 6.38 -7.08 9.81
C ALA A 138 6.99 -7.54 11.14
N ILE A 139 7.24 -6.63 12.08
CA ILE A 139 7.76 -6.94 13.41
C ILE A 139 6.79 -7.84 14.18
N ILE A 140 5.49 -7.54 14.17
CA ILE A 140 4.47 -8.37 14.82
C ILE A 140 4.48 -9.78 14.23
N CYS A 141 4.40 -9.91 12.90
CA CYS A 141 4.41 -11.20 12.23
C CYS A 141 5.68 -12.00 12.55
N TYR A 142 6.84 -11.32 12.56
CA TYR A 142 8.12 -11.94 12.88
C TYR A 142 8.22 -12.41 14.33
N ARG A 143 7.67 -11.65 15.28
CA ARG A 143 7.64 -12.06 16.70
C ARG A 143 6.66 -13.21 16.92
N THR A 144 5.44 -13.09 16.42
CA THR A 144 4.40 -14.12 16.60
C THR A 144 4.76 -15.45 15.92
N LYS A 145 5.42 -15.44 14.76
CA LYS A 145 5.83 -16.69 14.08
C LYS A 145 6.87 -17.49 14.88
N LYS A 146 7.66 -16.84 15.75
CA LYS A 146 8.67 -17.53 16.58
C LYS A 146 8.03 -18.32 17.72
N THR A 147 6.89 -17.85 18.22
CA THR A 147 6.17 -18.46 19.36
C THR A 147 5.02 -19.36 18.92
N THR A 148 4.72 -19.43 17.62
CA THR A 148 3.62 -20.23 17.08
C THR A 148 4.10 -21.65 16.75
N GLU A 149 3.48 -22.65 17.36
CA GLU A 149 3.76 -24.07 17.09
C GLU A 149 3.01 -24.59 15.86
N ASP A 150 1.80 -24.08 15.62
CA ASP A 150 1.00 -24.48 14.45
C ASP A 150 1.71 -24.10 13.14
N LYS A 151 2.02 -25.12 12.34
CA LYS A 151 2.77 -24.99 11.09
C LYS A 151 2.05 -24.09 10.07
N ILE A 152 0.72 -24.17 10.02
CA ILE A 152 -0.08 -23.40 9.07
C ILE A 152 -0.07 -21.91 9.45
N ALA A 153 -0.34 -21.60 10.71
CA ALA A 153 -0.26 -20.22 11.21
C ALA A 153 1.15 -19.66 11.05
N LYS A 154 2.19 -20.44 11.31
CA LYS A 154 3.59 -20.03 11.12
C LYS A 154 3.91 -19.72 9.64
N ALA A 155 3.42 -20.54 8.71
CA ALA A 155 3.55 -20.27 7.28
C ALA A 155 2.78 -19.00 6.87
N GLY A 156 1.53 -18.85 7.34
CA GLY A 156 0.72 -17.66 7.08
C GLY A 156 1.38 -16.36 7.56
N LEU A 157 1.94 -16.35 8.77
CA LEU A 157 2.68 -15.21 9.32
C LEU A 157 3.99 -14.94 8.55
N THR A 158 4.66 -15.98 8.07
CA THR A 158 5.87 -15.83 7.26
C THR A 158 5.55 -15.19 5.91
N LEU A 159 4.49 -15.65 5.25
CA LEU A 159 4.01 -15.05 3.99
C LEU A 159 3.55 -13.60 4.20
N LEU A 160 2.85 -13.31 5.30
CA LEU A 160 2.44 -11.95 5.62
C LEU A 160 3.65 -11.04 5.85
N PHE A 161 4.63 -11.50 6.61
CA PHE A 161 5.90 -10.81 6.82
C PHE A 161 6.57 -10.47 5.48
N CYS A 162 6.78 -11.47 4.62
CA CYS A 162 7.40 -11.26 3.32
C CYS A 162 6.58 -10.29 2.45
N SER A 163 5.25 -10.34 2.51
CA SER A 163 4.40 -9.39 1.78
C SER A 163 4.62 -7.94 2.25
N MET A 164 4.78 -7.70 3.55
CA MET A 164 5.09 -6.35 4.07
C MET A 164 6.47 -5.88 3.61
N ILE A 165 7.47 -6.76 3.57
CA ILE A 165 8.79 -6.44 3.01
C ILE A 165 8.67 -6.06 1.53
N SER A 166 7.91 -6.82 0.73
CA SER A 166 7.67 -6.48 -0.67
C SER A 166 6.99 -5.11 -0.83
N LEU A 167 6.03 -4.77 0.03
CA LEU A 167 5.37 -3.47 0.00
C LEU A 167 6.29 -2.31 0.39
N ILE A 168 7.22 -2.54 1.34
CA ILE A 168 8.29 -1.59 1.66
C ILE A 168 9.19 -1.38 0.42
N MET A 169 9.64 -2.45 -0.21
CA MET A 169 10.48 -2.37 -1.41
C MET A 169 9.76 -1.67 -2.58
N TYR A 170 8.45 -1.89 -2.75
CA TYR A 170 7.63 -1.16 -3.73
C TYR A 170 7.76 0.35 -3.53
N PHE A 171 7.47 0.86 -2.32
CA PHE A 171 7.55 2.30 -2.07
C PHE A 171 8.97 2.85 -2.12
N LEU A 172 9.99 2.04 -1.80
CA LEU A 172 11.38 2.44 -1.97
C LEU A 172 11.68 2.72 -3.45
N MET A 173 11.21 1.85 -4.35
CA MET A 173 11.38 2.06 -5.80
C MET A 173 10.58 3.28 -6.29
N ILE A 174 9.37 3.52 -5.77
CA ILE A 174 8.60 4.75 -6.05
C ILE A 174 9.35 6.01 -5.60
N LEU A 175 10.03 5.97 -4.46
CA LEU A 175 10.84 7.08 -3.98
C LEU A 175 12.03 7.35 -4.92
N PHE A 176 12.75 6.31 -5.34
CA PHE A 176 13.87 6.46 -6.27
C PHE A 176 13.42 7.00 -7.63
N ASP A 177 12.27 6.53 -8.14
CA ASP A 177 11.66 7.10 -9.35
C ASP A 177 11.38 8.60 -9.20
N ASN A 178 10.80 9.00 -8.06
CA ASN A 178 10.51 10.40 -7.77
C ASN A 178 11.77 11.25 -7.67
N ILE A 179 12.84 10.72 -7.06
CA ILE A 179 14.15 11.37 -6.99
C ILE A 179 14.72 11.59 -8.38
N MET A 180 14.65 10.58 -9.27
CA MET A 180 15.09 10.71 -10.67
C MET A 180 14.33 11.80 -11.43
N ILE A 181 13.01 11.88 -11.24
CA ILE A 181 12.18 12.89 -11.90
C ILE A 181 12.47 14.30 -11.34
N VAL A 182 12.45 14.46 -10.02
CA VAL A 182 12.48 15.79 -9.39
C VAL A 182 13.88 16.37 -9.30
N LEU A 183 14.90 15.55 -9.00
CA LEU A 183 16.28 16.04 -8.80
C LEU A 183 17.14 15.92 -10.06
N TYR A 184 16.87 14.93 -10.92
CA TYR A 184 17.67 14.67 -12.12
C TYR A 184 16.93 15.00 -13.43
N GLY A 185 15.70 15.49 -13.36
CA GLY A 185 14.95 15.94 -14.54
C GLY A 185 14.59 14.83 -15.52
N HIS A 186 14.46 13.59 -15.05
CA HIS A 186 14.12 12.45 -15.90
C HIS A 186 12.77 12.71 -16.61
N PRO A 187 12.66 12.50 -17.94
CA PRO A 187 11.52 12.97 -18.77
C PRO A 187 10.19 12.25 -18.51
N GLY A 188 10.16 11.31 -17.57
CA GLY A 188 9.00 10.50 -17.22
C GLY A 188 9.40 9.44 -16.20
N TYR A 189 8.67 8.33 -16.19
CA TYR A 189 8.99 7.19 -15.34
C TYR A 189 10.36 6.58 -15.66
N SER A 190 11.13 6.28 -14.62
CA SER A 190 12.45 5.62 -14.65
C SER A 190 12.33 4.09 -14.55
N GLU A 191 13.46 3.38 -14.65
CA GLU A 191 13.52 1.92 -14.51
C GLU A 191 12.93 1.45 -13.16
N PHE A 192 13.04 2.29 -12.12
CA PHE A 192 12.53 1.99 -10.80
C PHE A 192 11.01 1.79 -10.77
N ILE A 193 10.22 2.45 -11.64
CA ILE A 193 8.76 2.22 -11.65
C ILE A 193 8.45 0.76 -12.01
N TYR A 194 9.18 0.17 -12.96
CA TYR A 194 8.92 -1.17 -13.43
C TYR A 194 9.31 -2.19 -12.34
N ILE A 195 10.43 -1.95 -11.66
CA ILE A 195 10.85 -2.75 -10.51
C ILE A 195 9.84 -2.63 -9.36
N ALA A 196 9.26 -1.45 -9.13
CA ALA A 196 8.21 -1.26 -8.15
C ALA A 196 7.04 -2.21 -8.44
N TRP A 197 6.52 -2.25 -9.67
CA TRP A 197 5.41 -3.12 -10.04
C TRP A 197 5.68 -4.62 -9.81
N ILE A 198 6.93 -5.07 -10.00
CA ILE A 198 7.34 -6.44 -9.63
C ILE A 198 7.10 -6.68 -8.13
N PHE A 199 7.54 -5.77 -7.26
CA PHE A 199 7.31 -5.87 -5.82
C PHE A 199 5.84 -5.80 -5.44
N ALA A 200 5.04 -4.98 -6.13
CA ALA A 200 3.58 -4.91 -5.91
C ALA A 200 2.89 -6.24 -6.25
N ILE A 201 3.28 -6.90 -7.35
CA ILE A 201 2.77 -8.23 -7.74
C ILE A 201 3.17 -9.27 -6.70
N ILE A 202 4.43 -9.29 -6.28
CA ILE A 202 4.91 -10.22 -5.24
C ILE A 202 4.13 -10.00 -3.94
N PHE A 203 3.93 -8.75 -3.52
CA PHE A 203 3.10 -8.41 -2.36
C PHE A 203 1.70 -9.03 -2.48
N TYR A 204 1.02 -8.83 -3.61
CA TYR A 204 -0.35 -9.32 -3.81
C TYR A 204 -0.44 -10.85 -3.71
N ILE A 205 0.51 -11.56 -4.35
CA ILE A 205 0.58 -13.02 -4.33
C ILE A 205 0.84 -13.54 -2.90
N LEU A 206 1.82 -12.97 -2.20
CA LEU A 206 2.16 -13.37 -0.83
C LEU A 206 1.02 -13.08 0.15
N ALA A 207 0.39 -11.91 0.05
CA ALA A 207 -0.75 -11.52 0.88
C ALA A 207 -1.95 -12.45 0.64
N TYR A 208 -2.22 -12.82 -0.62
CA TYR A 208 -3.25 -13.79 -0.97
C TYR A 208 -2.99 -15.13 -0.29
N PHE A 209 -1.81 -15.72 -0.45
CA PHE A 209 -1.50 -17.03 0.15
C PHE A 209 -1.48 -16.98 1.67
N SER A 210 -1.01 -15.89 2.27
CA SER A 210 -1.02 -15.68 3.72
C SER A 210 -2.44 -15.72 4.31
N LEU A 211 -3.38 -15.02 3.68
CA LEU A 211 -4.68 -14.73 4.28
C LEU A 211 -5.78 -15.68 3.83
N VAL A 212 -5.76 -16.08 2.57
CA VAL A 212 -6.71 -17.03 2.01
C VAL A 212 -6.35 -18.43 2.47
N MET A 213 -5.07 -18.79 2.35
CA MET A 213 -4.50 -20.09 2.70
C MET A 213 -5.28 -21.24 2.05
N PRO A 214 -5.18 -21.42 0.72
CA PRO A 214 -5.98 -22.41 -0.01
C PRO A 214 -5.65 -23.84 0.43
N ASP A 215 -6.62 -24.76 0.32
CA ASP A 215 -6.52 -26.11 0.87
C ASP A 215 -5.31 -26.91 0.35
N TRP A 216 -4.94 -26.72 -0.92
CA TRP A 216 -3.75 -27.37 -1.49
C TRP A 216 -2.45 -26.92 -0.81
N LEU A 217 -2.38 -25.64 -0.39
CA LEU A 217 -1.23 -25.09 0.31
C LEU A 217 -1.20 -25.62 1.75
N VAL A 218 -2.36 -25.71 2.39
CA VAL A 218 -2.53 -26.32 3.72
C VAL A 218 -2.04 -27.76 3.73
N LYS A 219 -2.48 -28.58 2.77
CA LYS A 219 -2.07 -29.99 2.62
C LYS A 219 -0.55 -30.11 2.44
N ARG A 220 0.03 -29.33 1.52
CA ARG A 220 1.49 -29.28 1.32
C ARG A 220 2.27 -28.91 2.58
N ILE A 221 1.78 -27.95 3.39
CA ILE A 221 2.43 -27.57 4.66
C ILE A 221 2.35 -28.70 5.69
N LYS A 222 1.20 -29.39 5.74
CA LYS A 222 0.99 -30.54 6.64
C LYS A 222 1.73 -31.80 6.18
N LYS A 223 2.21 -31.84 4.93
CA LYS A 223 2.76 -33.03 4.26
C LYS A 223 1.71 -34.15 4.12
N GLU A 224 0.46 -33.74 3.91
CA GLU A 224 -0.68 -34.57 3.47
C GLU A 224 -0.84 -34.43 1.96
#